data_AF-A0A345QYJ0-F1
#
_entry.id   AF-A0A345QYJ0-F1
#
_cell.length_a   1.000
_cell.length_b   1.000
_cell.length_c   1.000
_cell.angle_alpha   90.00
_cell.angle_beta   90.00
_cell.angle_gamma   90.00
#
_symmetry.space_group_name_H-M   'P 1'
#
loop_
_entity.id
_entity.type
_entity.pdbx_description
1 polymer ?
#
loop_
_entity_poly.entity_id
_entity_poly.type
_entity_poly.pdbx_seq_one_letter_code
_entity_poly.pdbx_strand_id
1 'polypeptide(L)'
;MTEIQDPTYSRPIDVHRWSDHPEVKALVDDLWEGYLPETITGEAGGNARTGPKPKTPFKKQLRVLILDLYVAWLDDPELSIGVSMSPNAWKTNSRYNALHLSKSLIPIIKALDAAGLLDLAKGSYAGPGARGNRTTRIRASGELQTKFREAKFIRDDVTRFEGEEIIILRDAKEANKVGKEVEYVDIAETIAMREELKAYNDLLAASFIDIATLDKPVIEVHPELEASHVHINADTARSRRVFSRSNWEMNGRFYGGWWQRVNGDWRSKIFIDDQPTIEVDFKGLHVAMLYAKAGMELKGDPYDVPLTLFQAYPPELTRKLVKQLVLTAINAKEKSSAYRAFRESFPSAHRGKE
;
A
#
# COMPACT_ATOMS: atom_id res chain seq x y z
N MET A 1 17.98 22.63 -10.07
CA MET A 1 17.35 21.52 -9.33
C MET A 1 16.65 22.12 -8.14
N THR A 2 15.35 21.88 -8.03
CA THR A 2 14.56 22.35 -6.89
C THR A 2 14.73 21.32 -5.78
N GLU A 3 14.93 21.76 -4.54
CA GLU A 3 15.14 20.85 -3.42
C GLU A 3 13.80 20.31 -2.91
N ILE A 4 13.71 18.99 -2.68
CA ILE A 4 12.57 18.37 -2.00
C ILE A 4 12.62 18.80 -0.53
N GLN A 5 11.73 19.74 -0.16
CA GLN A 5 11.69 20.36 1.17
C GLN A 5 11.23 19.36 2.25
N ASP A 6 10.25 18.53 1.93
CA ASP A 6 9.76 17.47 2.82
C ASP A 6 9.94 16.07 2.20
N PRO A 7 11.05 15.38 2.50
CA PRO A 7 11.28 14.00 2.06
C PRO A 7 10.34 12.96 2.71
N THR A 8 9.57 13.34 3.73
CA THR A 8 8.65 12.42 4.44
C THR A 8 7.31 12.31 3.73
N TYR A 9 6.86 13.37 3.07
CA TYR A 9 5.69 13.40 2.20
C TYR A 9 5.94 12.58 0.91
N SER A 10 5.79 11.27 1.07
CA SER A 10 6.24 10.30 0.09
C SER A 10 5.55 8.95 0.21
N ARG A 11 5.50 8.22 -0.90
CA ARG A 11 5.11 6.81 -0.93
C ARG A 11 6.20 5.95 -1.58
N PRO A 12 6.26 4.63 -1.32
CA PRO A 12 7.15 3.74 -2.09
C PRO A 12 6.82 3.79 -3.60
N ILE A 13 7.83 3.53 -4.43
CA ILE A 13 7.62 3.29 -5.86
C ILE A 13 6.65 2.14 -6.08
N ASP A 14 5.71 2.35 -6.99
CA ASP A 14 4.82 1.32 -7.47
C ASP A 14 5.44 0.65 -8.71
N VAL A 15 5.82 -0.62 -8.56
CA VAL A 15 6.54 -1.37 -9.59
C VAL A 15 5.61 -1.99 -10.63
N HIS A 16 4.31 -1.73 -10.54
CA HIS A 16 3.28 -2.32 -11.40
C HIS A 16 2.47 -1.28 -12.18
N ARG A 17 2.88 0.00 -12.20
CA ARG A 17 2.25 1.02 -13.04
C ARG A 17 2.40 0.70 -14.52
N TRP A 18 1.30 0.69 -15.25
CA TRP A 18 1.30 0.34 -16.66
C TRP A 18 0.26 1.11 -17.46
N SER A 19 0.58 1.33 -18.73
CA SER A 19 -0.34 1.85 -19.73
C SER A 19 0.19 1.48 -21.12
N ASP A 20 -0.72 1.09 -22.00
CA ASP A 20 -0.46 0.87 -23.42
C ASP A 20 -1.00 2.04 -24.27
N HIS A 21 -1.41 3.14 -23.64
CA HIS A 21 -1.87 4.33 -24.33
C HIS A 21 -0.76 4.88 -25.27
N PRO A 22 -1.06 5.19 -26.55
CA PRO A 22 -0.04 5.64 -27.51
C PRO A 22 0.74 6.87 -27.05
N GLU A 23 0.08 7.82 -26.41
CA GLU A 23 0.71 9.05 -25.88
C GLU A 23 1.69 8.77 -24.73
N VAL A 24 1.44 7.74 -23.91
CA VAL A 24 2.41 7.29 -22.89
C VAL A 24 3.65 6.74 -23.58
N LYS A 25 3.47 5.95 -24.64
CA LYS A 25 4.59 5.43 -25.41
C LYS A 25 5.40 6.56 -26.05
N ALA A 26 4.73 7.52 -26.68
CA ALA A 26 5.38 8.69 -27.29
C ALA A 26 6.18 9.49 -26.26
N LEU A 27 5.58 9.83 -25.11
CA LEU A 27 6.28 10.52 -24.02
C LEU A 27 7.53 9.77 -23.55
N VAL A 28 7.43 8.45 -23.36
CA VAL A 28 8.56 7.61 -22.95
C VAL A 28 9.63 7.53 -24.04
N ASP A 29 9.22 7.50 -25.31
CA ASP A 29 10.12 7.49 -26.46
C ASP A 29 10.89 8.82 -26.56
N ASP A 30 10.21 9.97 -26.44
CA ASP A 30 10.81 11.30 -26.42
C ASP A 30 11.79 11.49 -25.26
N LEU A 31 11.41 11.04 -24.05
CA LEU A 31 12.28 11.10 -22.87
C LEU A 31 13.53 10.23 -23.05
N TRP A 32 13.35 9.05 -23.66
CA TRP A 32 14.44 8.13 -23.93
C TRP A 32 15.43 8.73 -24.93
N GLU A 33 14.94 9.25 -26.05
CA GLU A 33 15.78 9.78 -27.13
C GLU A 33 16.43 11.12 -26.76
N GLY A 34 15.72 11.97 -26.01
CA GLY A 34 16.23 13.30 -25.64
C GLY A 34 17.26 13.28 -24.51
N TYR A 35 17.17 12.35 -23.56
CA TYR A 35 17.87 12.50 -22.27
C TYR A 35 18.57 11.23 -21.76
N LEU A 36 18.29 10.05 -22.31
CA LEU A 36 18.91 8.81 -21.84
C LEU A 36 20.04 8.40 -22.79
N PRO A 37 21.31 8.52 -22.36
CA PRO A 37 22.44 8.20 -23.23
C PRO A 37 22.50 6.70 -23.56
N GLU A 38 23.01 6.38 -24.76
CA GLU A 38 23.35 5.01 -25.22
C GLU A 38 24.29 4.27 -24.24
N THR A 39 25.00 5.02 -23.40
CA THR A 39 25.85 4.46 -22.35
C THR A 39 25.06 3.70 -21.27
N ILE A 40 23.75 3.96 -21.10
CA ILE A 40 22.88 3.24 -20.16
C ILE A 40 22.59 1.81 -20.64
N THR A 41 22.42 1.61 -21.95
CA THR A 41 22.20 0.26 -22.53
C THR A 41 23.49 -0.55 -22.60
N GLY A 42 24.65 0.11 -22.47
CA GLY A 42 25.97 -0.50 -22.59
C GLY A 42 26.42 -0.70 -24.04
N GLU A 43 25.76 -0.01 -24.99
CA GLU A 43 26.03 -0.08 -26.44
C GLU A 43 26.97 1.04 -26.93
N ALA A 44 27.35 1.98 -26.05
CA ALA A 44 28.28 3.05 -26.40
C ALA A 44 29.74 2.56 -26.55
N GLY A 45 30.27 2.68 -27.77
CA GLY A 45 31.64 2.34 -28.14
C GLY A 45 31.77 0.87 -28.57
N GLY A 46 32.58 0.58 -29.60
CA GLY A 46 32.72 -0.72 -30.29
C GLY A 46 33.07 -1.96 -29.46
N ASN A 47 33.02 -1.88 -28.12
CA ASN A 47 33.00 -2.99 -27.19
C ASN A 47 31.67 -2.98 -26.41
N ALA A 48 30.59 -3.42 -27.05
CA ALA A 48 29.31 -3.67 -26.40
C ALA A 48 29.55 -4.56 -25.18
N ARG A 49 29.25 -4.07 -23.97
CA ARG A 49 29.46 -4.87 -22.75
C ARG A 49 28.55 -6.09 -22.80
N THR A 50 29.18 -7.27 -22.90
CA THR A 50 28.57 -8.62 -22.94
C THR A 50 27.98 -9.03 -21.58
N GLY A 51 27.24 -8.12 -20.92
CA GLY A 51 26.51 -8.42 -19.70
C GLY A 51 25.16 -9.08 -20.02
N PRO A 52 24.58 -9.85 -19.08
CA PRO A 52 23.21 -10.33 -19.23
C PRO A 52 22.24 -9.15 -19.40
N LYS A 53 21.48 -9.15 -20.51
CA LYS A 53 20.43 -8.16 -20.72
C LYS A 53 19.38 -8.29 -19.61
N PRO A 54 18.85 -7.17 -19.08
CA PRO A 54 17.82 -7.23 -18.06
C PRO A 54 16.56 -7.91 -18.62
N LYS A 55 15.85 -8.67 -17.77
CA LYS A 55 14.62 -9.37 -18.15
C LYS A 55 13.55 -8.41 -18.71
N THR A 56 13.45 -7.22 -18.11
CA THR A 56 12.64 -6.11 -18.64
C THR A 56 13.53 -5.09 -19.31
N PRO A 57 13.27 -4.73 -20.59
CA PRO A 57 14.02 -3.71 -21.31
C PRO A 57 14.05 -2.38 -20.56
N PHE A 58 15.16 -1.64 -20.66
CA PHE A 58 15.33 -0.35 -20.00
C PHE A 58 14.18 0.63 -20.30
N LYS A 59 13.73 0.71 -21.56
CA LYS A 59 12.60 1.59 -21.95
C LYS A 59 11.29 1.22 -21.28
N LYS A 60 11.03 -0.07 -21.03
CA LYS A 60 9.87 -0.51 -20.23
C LYS A 60 10.03 -0.15 -18.76
N GLN A 61 11.24 -0.25 -18.20
CA GLN A 61 11.49 0.19 -16.82
C GLN A 61 11.35 1.71 -16.67
N LEU A 62 11.80 2.49 -17.66
CA LEU A 62 11.55 3.93 -17.75
C LEU A 62 10.04 4.21 -17.76
N ARG A 63 9.26 3.50 -18.59
CA ARG A 63 7.80 3.66 -18.63
C ARG A 63 7.16 3.51 -17.25
N VAL A 64 7.49 2.46 -16.50
CA VAL A 64 6.94 2.25 -15.16
C VAL A 64 7.30 3.41 -14.23
N LEU A 65 8.55 3.88 -14.26
CA LEU A 65 9.01 5.01 -13.45
C LEU A 65 8.27 6.32 -13.79
N ILE A 66 8.15 6.64 -15.08
CA ILE A 66 7.48 7.85 -15.56
C ILE A 66 5.99 7.82 -15.21
N LEU A 67 5.33 6.68 -15.39
CA LEU A 67 3.92 6.53 -15.00
C LEU A 67 3.72 6.64 -13.49
N ASP A 68 4.64 6.12 -12.68
CA ASP A 68 4.52 6.24 -11.22
C ASP A 68 4.76 7.67 -10.73
N LEU A 69 5.70 8.40 -11.35
CA LEU A 69 5.91 9.83 -11.12
C LEU A 69 4.72 10.66 -11.58
N TYR A 70 4.11 10.33 -12.73
CA TYR A 70 2.91 10.99 -13.23
C TYR A 70 1.73 10.82 -12.28
N VAL A 71 1.47 9.59 -11.80
CA VAL A 71 0.41 9.34 -10.82
C VAL A 71 0.68 10.06 -9.51
N ALA A 72 1.92 10.07 -9.02
CA ALA A 72 2.28 10.83 -7.82
C ALA A 72 2.02 12.34 -8.00
N TRP A 73 2.39 12.90 -9.15
CA TRP A 73 2.16 14.31 -9.48
C TRP A 73 0.67 14.67 -9.61
N LEU A 74 -0.15 13.77 -10.14
CA LEU A 74 -1.60 13.95 -10.19
C LEU A 74 -2.24 13.94 -8.80
N ASP A 75 -1.73 13.11 -7.88
CA ASP A 75 -2.18 13.08 -6.49
C ASP A 75 -1.81 14.38 -5.78
N ASP A 76 -0.53 14.80 -5.86
CA ASP A 76 -0.04 16.10 -5.41
C ASP A 76 1.33 16.41 -6.08
N PRO A 77 1.53 17.59 -6.70
CA PRO A 77 2.79 17.95 -7.34
C PRO A 77 4.02 17.93 -6.43
N GLU A 78 3.85 17.99 -5.10
CA GLU A 78 4.93 17.89 -4.11
C GLU A 78 5.20 16.45 -3.65
N LEU A 79 4.31 15.48 -3.96
CA LEU A 79 4.42 14.09 -3.52
C LEU A 79 5.64 13.38 -4.15
N SER A 80 6.52 12.90 -3.30
CA SER A 80 7.71 12.15 -3.74
C SER A 80 7.48 10.64 -3.78
N ILE A 81 8.20 9.94 -4.66
CA ILE A 81 8.31 8.48 -4.61
C ILE A 81 9.65 8.04 -3.99
N GLY A 82 9.59 7.04 -3.13
CA GLY A 82 10.73 6.46 -2.44
C GLY A 82 11.31 5.28 -3.23
N VAL A 83 12.58 5.39 -3.64
CA VAL A 83 13.26 4.39 -4.47
C VAL A 83 14.58 3.94 -3.83
N SER A 84 14.82 2.62 -3.83
CA SER A 84 16.10 2.06 -3.40
C SER A 84 17.15 2.18 -4.50
N MET A 85 18.24 2.88 -4.20
CA MET A 85 19.43 2.98 -5.06
C MET A 85 20.42 1.83 -4.82
N SER A 86 20.02 0.80 -4.07
CA SER A 86 20.82 -0.41 -3.84
C SER A 86 20.43 -1.51 -4.83
N PRO A 87 21.38 -2.09 -5.60
CA PRO A 87 21.11 -3.20 -6.50
C PRO A 87 20.42 -4.40 -5.83
N ASN A 88 20.73 -4.64 -4.56
CA ASN A 88 20.22 -5.80 -3.80
C ASN A 88 18.75 -5.68 -3.40
N ALA A 89 18.17 -4.48 -3.49
CA ALA A 89 16.75 -4.28 -3.21
C ALA A 89 15.85 -4.79 -4.35
N TRP A 90 16.39 -4.95 -5.56
CA TRP A 90 15.64 -5.29 -6.75
C TRP A 90 15.62 -6.80 -6.98
N LYS A 91 14.55 -7.46 -6.53
CA LYS A 91 14.31 -8.89 -6.76
C LYS A 91 13.59 -9.09 -8.10
N THR A 92 14.34 -9.13 -9.20
CA THR A 92 13.79 -9.23 -10.57
C THR A 92 12.84 -10.41 -10.77
N ASN A 93 13.13 -11.57 -10.17
CA ASN A 93 12.35 -12.80 -10.35
C ASN A 93 11.28 -13.02 -9.28
N SER A 94 11.02 -12.04 -8.42
CA SER A 94 9.98 -12.15 -7.39
C SER A 94 8.59 -12.11 -8.03
N ARG A 95 7.63 -12.91 -7.53
CA ARG A 95 6.23 -12.81 -7.94
C ARG A 95 5.62 -11.44 -7.63
N TYR A 96 6.12 -10.78 -6.59
CA TYR A 96 5.70 -9.43 -6.18
C TYR A 96 6.33 -8.32 -7.04
N ASN A 97 7.11 -8.69 -8.07
CA ASN A 97 7.70 -7.80 -9.06
C ASN A 97 7.41 -8.34 -10.47
N ALA A 98 6.12 -8.38 -10.81
CA ALA A 98 5.61 -8.99 -12.04
C ALA A 98 6.13 -8.32 -13.33
N LEU A 99 6.47 -7.04 -13.27
CA LEU A 99 7.13 -6.32 -14.38
C LEU A 99 8.65 -6.48 -14.39
N HIS A 100 9.21 -7.28 -13.49
CA HIS A 100 10.64 -7.61 -13.41
C HIS A 100 11.56 -6.38 -13.43
N LEU A 101 11.16 -5.33 -12.70
CA LEU A 101 12.04 -4.18 -12.49
C LEU A 101 13.34 -4.62 -11.82
N SER A 102 14.45 -4.05 -12.25
CA SER A 102 15.77 -4.49 -11.82
C SER A 102 16.63 -3.30 -11.40
N LYS A 103 17.85 -3.59 -10.96
CA LYS A 103 18.88 -2.57 -10.69
C LYS A 103 19.18 -1.63 -11.88
N SER A 104 18.73 -1.98 -13.09
CA SER A 104 18.78 -1.12 -14.28
C SER A 104 17.99 0.18 -14.12
N LEU A 105 17.06 0.27 -13.17
CA LEU A 105 16.36 1.51 -12.85
C LEU A 105 17.29 2.58 -12.26
N ILE A 106 18.35 2.17 -11.56
CA ILE A 106 19.30 3.08 -10.91
C ILE A 106 20.01 4.00 -11.91
N PRO A 107 20.64 3.51 -13.00
CA PRO A 107 21.23 4.40 -14.00
C PRO A 107 20.19 5.25 -14.75
N ILE A 108 18.96 4.76 -14.95
CA ILE A 108 17.87 5.56 -15.52
C ILE A 108 17.57 6.78 -14.63
N ILE A 109 17.38 6.56 -13.32
CA ILE A 109 17.11 7.63 -12.35
C ILE A 109 18.24 8.65 -12.34
N LYS A 110 19.51 8.19 -12.32
CA LYS A 110 20.67 9.08 -12.35
C LYS A 110 20.74 9.93 -13.62
N ALA A 111 20.35 9.38 -14.76
CA ALA A 111 20.35 10.12 -16.01
C ALA A 111 19.24 11.18 -16.05
N LEU A 112 18.03 10.83 -15.58
CA LEU A 112 16.93 11.79 -15.47
C LEU A 112 17.24 12.93 -14.48
N ASP A 113 17.88 12.62 -13.35
CA ASP A 113 18.38 13.60 -12.38
C ASP A 113 19.45 14.52 -13.00
N ALA A 114 20.45 13.96 -13.68
CA ALA A 114 21.48 14.73 -14.37
C ALA A 114 20.92 15.60 -15.52
N ALA A 115 19.83 15.15 -16.15
CA ALA A 115 19.09 15.90 -17.16
C ALA A 115 18.16 16.98 -16.58
N GLY A 116 18.03 17.09 -15.26
CA GLY A 116 17.14 18.07 -14.62
C GLY A 116 15.64 17.71 -14.68
N LEU A 117 15.30 16.47 -15.03
CA LEU A 117 13.92 15.97 -15.12
C LEU A 117 13.39 15.45 -13.78
N LEU A 118 14.26 15.28 -12.79
CA LEU A 118 13.89 14.90 -11.42
C LEU A 118 14.41 15.93 -10.42
N ASP A 119 13.62 16.15 -9.37
CA ASP A 119 14.12 16.64 -8.10
C ASP A 119 14.49 15.42 -7.24
N LEU A 120 15.61 15.47 -6.52
CA LEU A 120 16.15 14.31 -5.77
C LEU A 120 16.61 14.71 -4.36
N ALA A 121 16.11 14.01 -3.35
CA ALA A 121 16.64 14.02 -1.99
C ALA A 121 17.27 12.67 -1.65
N LYS A 122 18.56 12.71 -1.29
CA LYS A 122 19.34 11.50 -1.00
C LYS A 122 18.74 10.72 0.17
N GLY A 123 18.81 9.40 0.07
CA GLY A 123 18.46 8.50 1.16
C GLY A 123 19.40 8.70 2.36
N SER A 124 18.94 8.28 3.53
CA SER A 124 19.68 8.35 4.79
C SER A 124 19.63 7.02 5.51
N TYR A 125 20.74 6.65 6.13
CA TYR A 125 20.86 5.45 6.95
C TYR A 125 21.79 5.71 8.13
N ALA A 126 21.23 5.69 9.35
CA ALA A 126 21.98 5.90 10.60
C ALA A 126 22.12 4.60 11.43
N GLY A 127 21.53 3.49 10.98
CA GLY A 127 21.54 2.21 11.67
C GLY A 127 20.15 1.55 11.71
N PRO A 128 20.04 0.27 12.11
CA PRO A 128 18.78 -0.45 12.08
C PRO A 128 17.67 0.24 12.91
N GLY A 129 16.53 0.52 12.27
CA GLY A 129 15.36 1.09 12.95
C GLY A 129 15.44 2.58 13.30
N ALA A 130 16.51 3.29 12.92
CA ALA A 130 16.60 4.73 13.16
C ALA A 130 15.46 5.48 12.45
N ARG A 131 14.79 6.39 13.18
CA ARG A 131 13.62 7.15 12.70
C ARG A 131 13.91 7.95 11.42
N GLY A 132 15.15 8.41 11.26
CA GLY A 132 15.59 9.15 10.07
C GLY A 132 16.00 8.29 8.88
N ASN A 133 15.87 6.96 8.94
CA ASN A 133 16.20 6.11 7.80
C ASN A 133 15.17 6.27 6.69
N ARG A 134 15.65 6.51 5.46
CA ARG A 134 14.80 6.52 4.27
C ARG A 134 15.58 6.12 3.03
N THR A 135 14.84 5.58 2.06
CA THR A 135 15.31 5.44 0.69
C THR A 135 15.43 6.81 0.00
N THR A 136 16.02 6.86 -1.20
CA THR A 136 16.09 8.12 -1.97
C THR A 136 14.68 8.57 -2.32
N ARG A 137 14.42 9.87 -2.30
CA ARG A 137 13.17 10.47 -2.76
C ARG A 137 13.41 11.13 -4.09
N ILE A 138 12.51 10.86 -5.02
CA ILE A 138 12.49 11.52 -6.32
C ILE A 138 11.09 12.03 -6.61
N ARG A 139 11.02 13.11 -7.36
CA ARG A 139 9.78 13.76 -7.79
C ARG A 139 10.00 14.33 -9.19
N ALA A 140 8.93 14.44 -9.96
CA ALA A 140 9.00 15.11 -11.26
C ALA A 140 9.42 16.58 -11.07
N SER A 141 10.47 17.01 -11.77
CA SER A 141 10.89 18.41 -11.76
C SER A 141 9.86 19.27 -12.52
N GLY A 142 9.96 20.60 -12.41
CA GLY A 142 9.10 21.51 -13.18
C GLY A 142 9.12 21.27 -14.70
N GLU A 143 10.25 20.80 -15.25
CA GLU A 143 10.36 20.43 -16.67
C GLU A 143 9.55 19.17 -16.97
N LEU A 144 9.69 18.12 -16.17
CA LEU A 144 8.93 16.88 -16.36
C LEU A 144 7.41 17.09 -16.12
N GLN A 145 7.04 17.90 -15.13
CA GLN A 145 5.65 18.29 -14.89
C GLN A 145 5.05 19.07 -16.07
N THR A 146 5.85 19.86 -16.78
CA THR A 146 5.39 20.54 -18.00
C THR A 146 5.07 19.53 -19.09
N LYS A 147 5.94 18.54 -19.30
CA LYS A 147 5.66 17.41 -20.22
C LYS A 147 4.41 16.62 -19.80
N PHE A 148 4.17 16.43 -18.51
CA PHE A 148 2.96 15.78 -18.01
C PHE A 148 1.68 16.58 -18.30
N ARG A 149 1.72 17.92 -18.20
CA ARG A 149 0.57 18.78 -18.56
C ARG A 149 0.26 18.77 -20.05
N GLU A 150 1.28 18.63 -20.89
CA GLU A 150 1.15 18.59 -22.35
C GLU A 150 0.73 17.20 -22.86
N ALA A 151 0.88 16.16 -22.03
CA ALA A 151 0.54 14.80 -22.37
C ALA A 151 -0.97 14.63 -22.58
N LYS A 152 -1.34 13.88 -23.63
CA LYS A 152 -2.74 13.66 -24.03
C LYS A 152 -3.30 12.34 -23.50
N PHE A 153 -2.99 12.01 -22.25
CA PHE A 153 -3.57 10.90 -21.51
C PHE A 153 -3.92 11.36 -20.10
N ILE A 154 -4.90 10.70 -19.49
CA ILE A 154 -5.45 11.04 -18.17
C ILE A 154 -5.11 9.97 -17.13
N ARG A 155 -5.55 10.21 -15.89
CA ARG A 155 -5.37 9.30 -14.76
C ARG A 155 -5.84 7.87 -15.04
N ASP A 156 -6.98 7.74 -15.71
CA ASP A 156 -7.65 6.46 -15.96
C ASP A 156 -6.97 5.65 -17.07
N ASP A 157 -6.17 6.30 -17.92
CA ASP A 157 -5.31 5.62 -18.90
C ASP A 157 -4.10 4.93 -18.25
N VAL A 158 -3.84 5.20 -16.96
CA VAL A 158 -2.73 4.63 -16.19
C VAL A 158 -3.28 3.66 -15.15
N THR A 159 -3.11 2.37 -15.42
CA THR A 159 -3.64 1.29 -14.59
C THR A 159 -2.52 0.53 -13.87
N ARG A 160 -2.89 -0.54 -13.16
CA ARG A 160 -1.95 -1.52 -12.62
C ARG A 160 -1.82 -2.70 -13.57
N PHE A 161 -0.62 -3.26 -13.65
CA PHE A 161 -0.32 -4.41 -14.47
C PHE A 161 -1.15 -5.63 -14.03
N GLU A 162 -1.86 -6.24 -14.99
CA GLU A 162 -2.74 -7.38 -14.74
C GLU A 162 -2.04 -8.58 -14.10
N GLY A 163 -0.75 -8.77 -14.41
CA GLY A 163 0.07 -9.85 -13.84
C GLY A 163 0.56 -9.61 -12.41
N GLU A 164 0.20 -8.50 -11.77
CA GLU A 164 0.53 -8.27 -10.37
C GLU A 164 -0.07 -9.32 -9.45
N GLU A 165 0.75 -9.84 -8.52
CA GLU A 165 0.29 -10.78 -7.50
C GLU A 165 -0.59 -10.08 -6.46
N ILE A 166 -1.82 -10.55 -6.31
CA ILE A 166 -2.83 -10.03 -5.36
C ILE A 166 -3.07 -10.97 -4.17
N ILE A 167 -2.45 -12.15 -4.18
CA ILE A 167 -2.39 -13.07 -3.03
C ILE A 167 -1.00 -12.96 -2.39
N ILE A 168 -0.95 -12.31 -1.23
CA ILE A 168 0.29 -11.95 -0.56
C ILE A 168 0.58 -12.91 0.59
N LEU A 169 1.72 -13.60 0.55
CA LEU A 169 2.22 -14.40 1.65
C LEU A 169 3.37 -13.66 2.35
N ARG A 170 3.25 -13.46 3.66
CA ARG A 170 4.30 -12.84 4.48
C ARG A 170 4.87 -13.80 5.51
N ASP A 171 6.15 -13.64 5.81
CA ASP A 171 6.81 -14.34 6.91
C ASP A 171 6.31 -13.86 8.30
N ALA A 172 6.92 -14.39 9.35
CA ALA A 172 6.67 -13.92 10.70
C ALA A 172 7.23 -12.49 10.88
N LYS A 173 6.38 -11.57 11.34
CA LYS A 173 6.82 -10.20 11.62
C LYS A 173 7.75 -10.15 12.83
N GLU A 174 8.78 -9.32 12.74
CA GLU A 174 9.51 -8.81 13.89
C GLU A 174 8.66 -7.76 14.65
N ALA A 175 9.01 -7.47 15.90
CA ALA A 175 8.32 -6.43 16.68
C ALA A 175 8.34 -5.09 15.93
N ASN A 176 7.19 -4.43 15.86
CA ASN A 176 6.98 -3.14 15.17
C ASN A 176 7.32 -3.13 13.67
N LYS A 177 7.36 -4.30 13.02
CA LYS A 177 7.56 -4.41 11.56
C LYS A 177 6.42 -5.15 10.89
N VAL A 178 6.32 -4.96 9.59
CA VAL A 178 5.51 -5.80 8.72
C VAL A 178 6.35 -7.01 8.30
N GLY A 179 5.73 -8.19 8.23
CA GLY A 179 6.40 -9.39 7.70
C GLY A 179 6.80 -9.18 6.25
N LYS A 180 7.95 -9.72 5.85
CA LYS A 180 8.46 -9.65 4.48
C LYS A 180 7.66 -10.58 3.60
N GLU A 181 7.52 -10.20 2.34
CA GLU A 181 6.89 -11.00 1.31
C GLU A 181 7.74 -12.24 0.99
N VAL A 182 7.07 -13.39 0.85
CA VAL A 182 7.67 -14.70 0.65
C VAL A 182 7.14 -15.30 -0.64
N GLU A 183 8.04 -15.85 -1.46
CA GLU A 183 7.69 -16.59 -2.67
C GLU A 183 6.97 -17.89 -2.31
N TYR A 184 6.03 -18.32 -3.13
CA TYR A 184 5.37 -19.61 -3.00
C TYR A 184 5.20 -20.27 -4.36
N VAL A 185 4.84 -21.55 -4.37
CA VAL A 185 4.43 -22.27 -5.58
C VAL A 185 2.91 -22.27 -5.62
N ASP A 186 2.33 -22.06 -6.80
CA ASP A 186 0.88 -22.08 -6.93
C ASP A 186 0.31 -23.48 -6.67
N ILE A 187 -0.76 -23.52 -5.91
CA ILE A 187 -1.58 -24.70 -5.62
C ILE A 187 -3.01 -24.40 -6.06
N ALA A 188 -3.87 -25.41 -6.12
CA ALA A 188 -5.26 -25.24 -6.56
C ALA A 188 -5.98 -24.16 -5.75
N GLU A 189 -5.73 -24.10 -4.45
CA GLU A 189 -6.29 -23.12 -3.53
C GLU A 189 -5.83 -21.69 -3.85
N THR A 190 -4.53 -21.47 -4.11
CA THR A 190 -4.03 -20.11 -4.41
C THR A 190 -4.47 -19.62 -5.78
N ILE A 191 -4.66 -20.53 -6.74
CA ILE A 191 -5.24 -20.23 -8.04
C ILE A 191 -6.70 -19.79 -7.88
N ALA A 192 -7.53 -20.59 -7.20
CA ALA A 192 -8.93 -20.28 -6.96
C ALA A 192 -9.12 -18.95 -6.21
N MET A 193 -8.34 -18.72 -5.14
CA MET A 193 -8.36 -17.45 -4.40
C MET A 193 -8.00 -16.25 -5.28
N ARG A 194 -7.07 -16.43 -6.23
CA ARG A 194 -6.64 -15.37 -7.14
C ARG A 194 -7.70 -15.07 -8.18
N GLU A 195 -8.33 -16.08 -8.74
CA GLU A 195 -9.43 -15.91 -9.72
C GLU A 195 -10.62 -15.17 -9.09
N GLU A 196 -11.03 -15.58 -7.89
CA GLU A 196 -12.10 -14.90 -7.14
C GLU A 196 -11.76 -13.44 -6.86
N LEU A 197 -10.53 -13.18 -6.38
CA LEU A 197 -10.11 -11.82 -6.06
C LEU A 197 -9.90 -10.95 -7.31
N LYS A 198 -9.50 -11.55 -8.45
CA LYS A 198 -9.47 -10.84 -9.73
C LYS A 198 -10.87 -10.40 -10.12
N ALA A 199 -11.84 -11.31 -10.12
CA ALA A 199 -13.23 -10.98 -10.43
C ALA A 199 -13.80 -9.89 -9.51
N TYR A 200 -13.47 -9.94 -8.21
CA TYR A 200 -13.85 -8.88 -7.27
C TYR A 200 -13.19 -7.53 -7.60
N ASN A 201 -11.90 -7.52 -7.92
CA ASN A 201 -11.21 -6.28 -8.31
C ASN A 201 -11.71 -5.73 -9.65
N ASP A 202 -12.08 -6.59 -10.59
CA ASP A 202 -12.66 -6.19 -11.87
C ASP A 202 -14.03 -5.54 -11.65
N LEU A 203 -14.86 -6.08 -10.74
CA LEU A 203 -16.10 -5.46 -10.31
C LEU A 203 -15.84 -4.07 -9.70
N LEU A 204 -14.89 -3.95 -8.78
CA LEU A 204 -14.54 -2.66 -8.17
C LEU A 204 -14.05 -1.63 -9.21
N ALA A 205 -13.25 -2.07 -10.19
CA ALA A 205 -12.76 -1.20 -11.25
C ALA A 205 -13.85 -0.76 -12.24
N ALA A 206 -14.89 -1.59 -12.41
CA ALA A 206 -16.05 -1.29 -13.23
C ALA A 206 -17.15 -0.48 -12.50
N SER A 207 -17.01 -0.26 -11.19
CA SER A 207 -17.98 0.47 -10.37
C SER A 207 -17.51 1.91 -10.12
N PHE A 208 -18.43 2.86 -10.08
CA PHE A 208 -18.14 4.22 -9.63
C PHE A 208 -18.33 4.30 -8.10
N ILE A 209 -17.22 4.27 -7.36
CA ILE A 209 -17.23 4.28 -5.89
C ILE A 209 -16.66 5.61 -5.39
N ASP A 210 -17.52 6.43 -4.81
CA ASP A 210 -17.17 7.80 -4.42
C ASP A 210 -17.84 8.24 -3.10
N ILE A 211 -17.63 9.51 -2.77
CA ILE A 211 -18.36 10.22 -1.72
C ILE A 211 -18.87 11.51 -2.34
N ALA A 212 -20.16 11.54 -2.68
CA ALA A 212 -20.77 12.62 -3.45
C ALA A 212 -20.65 14.03 -2.80
N THR A 213 -20.37 14.10 -1.50
CA THR A 213 -20.21 15.38 -0.78
C THR A 213 -18.81 15.99 -0.89
N LEU A 214 -17.87 15.33 -1.58
CA LEU A 214 -16.50 15.81 -1.72
C LEU A 214 -16.29 16.56 -3.05
N ASP A 215 -15.74 17.77 -2.98
CA ASP A 215 -15.35 18.54 -4.18
C ASP A 215 -14.15 17.91 -4.90
N LYS A 216 -13.26 17.28 -4.13
CA LYS A 216 -12.08 16.56 -4.62
C LYS A 216 -12.09 15.15 -4.06
N PRO A 217 -11.63 14.13 -4.80
CA PRO A 217 -11.66 12.74 -4.36
C PRO A 217 -10.53 12.43 -3.35
N VAL A 218 -10.44 13.22 -2.27
CA VAL A 218 -9.42 13.10 -1.23
C VAL A 218 -10.07 13.37 0.13
N ILE A 219 -9.79 12.51 1.10
CA ILE A 219 -10.20 12.67 2.49
C ILE A 219 -8.96 12.95 3.34
N GLU A 220 -9.02 14.02 4.13
CA GLU A 220 -8.06 14.31 5.20
C GLU A 220 -8.50 13.58 6.49
N VAL A 221 -7.72 12.59 6.92
CA VAL A 221 -8.11 11.71 8.05
C VAL A 221 -7.54 12.21 9.38
N HIS A 222 -6.34 12.77 9.38
CA HIS A 222 -5.63 13.21 10.59
C HIS A 222 -4.84 14.49 10.31
N PRO A 223 -5.43 15.68 10.53
CA PRO A 223 -4.75 16.96 10.27
C PRO A 223 -3.40 17.09 11.00
N GLU A 224 -3.23 16.40 12.14
CA GLU A 224 -2.02 16.43 12.97
C GLU A 224 -0.92 15.42 12.56
N LEU A 225 -1.20 14.53 11.60
CA LEU A 225 -0.22 13.58 11.07
C LEU A 225 0.13 13.98 9.64
N GLU A 226 1.42 14.22 9.38
CA GLU A 226 2.00 14.66 8.10
C GLU A 226 1.64 13.77 6.88
N ALA A 227 1.01 12.60 7.07
CA ALA A 227 0.65 11.66 6.01
C ALA A 227 -0.80 11.16 6.09
N SER A 228 -1.80 12.05 6.04
CA SER A 228 -3.20 11.66 6.26
C SER A 228 -4.19 11.91 5.12
N HIS A 229 -3.72 11.97 3.87
CA HIS A 229 -4.59 11.99 2.70
C HIS A 229 -4.98 10.57 2.26
N VAL A 230 -6.27 10.35 2.05
CA VAL A 230 -6.84 9.14 1.44
C VAL A 230 -7.46 9.54 0.11
N HIS A 231 -6.77 9.22 -0.98
CA HIS A 231 -7.30 9.44 -2.33
C HIS A 231 -8.35 8.37 -2.65
N ILE A 232 -9.43 8.78 -3.30
CA ILE A 232 -10.54 7.95 -3.76
C ILE A 232 -10.38 7.76 -5.27
N ASN A 233 -9.99 6.56 -5.68
CA ASN A 233 -9.90 6.19 -7.09
C ASN A 233 -9.84 4.65 -7.23
N ALA A 234 -9.89 4.16 -8.46
CA ALA A 234 -9.84 2.72 -8.76
C ALA A 234 -8.60 2.03 -8.18
N ASP A 235 -7.44 2.69 -8.15
CA ASP A 235 -6.22 2.09 -7.61
C ASP A 235 -6.26 1.93 -6.10
N THR A 236 -6.81 2.92 -5.40
CA THR A 236 -6.95 2.85 -3.95
C THR A 236 -8.15 2.01 -3.52
N ALA A 237 -9.08 1.68 -4.44
CA ALA A 237 -10.15 0.72 -4.19
C ALA A 237 -9.68 -0.74 -4.29
N ARG A 238 -8.61 -1.01 -5.06
CA ARG A 238 -8.14 -2.36 -5.34
C ARG A 238 -7.75 -3.13 -4.07
N SER A 239 -8.16 -4.40 -4.03
CA SER A 239 -7.99 -5.30 -2.90
C SER A 239 -6.96 -6.40 -3.16
N ARG A 240 -6.29 -6.81 -2.09
CA ARG A 240 -5.33 -7.93 -2.02
C ARG A 240 -5.67 -8.81 -0.81
N ARG A 241 -5.39 -10.11 -0.90
CA ARG A 241 -5.57 -11.04 0.23
C ARG A 241 -4.23 -11.32 0.88
N VAL A 242 -4.12 -11.13 2.20
CA VAL A 242 -2.83 -11.18 2.90
C VAL A 242 -2.79 -12.30 3.94
N PHE A 243 -1.86 -13.23 3.75
CA PHE A 243 -1.49 -14.29 4.66
C PHE A 243 -0.20 -13.95 5.41
N SER A 244 0.01 -14.58 6.55
CA SER A 244 1.12 -14.26 7.45
C SER A 244 1.80 -15.50 8.00
N ARG A 245 3.01 -15.35 8.57
CA ARG A 245 3.76 -16.46 9.19
C ARG A 245 4.04 -17.61 8.21
N SER A 246 4.15 -17.30 6.92
CA SER A 246 4.33 -18.28 5.83
C SER A 246 3.31 -19.42 5.86
N ASN A 247 2.08 -19.13 6.29
CA ASN A 247 1.03 -20.13 6.48
C ASN A 247 -0.33 -19.61 5.96
N TRP A 248 -0.97 -20.41 5.10
CA TRP A 248 -2.28 -20.13 4.49
C TRP A 248 -3.45 -20.14 5.47
N GLU A 249 -3.29 -20.71 6.66
CA GLU A 249 -4.29 -20.69 7.73
C GLU A 249 -4.17 -19.45 8.64
N MET A 250 -3.13 -18.63 8.43
CA MET A 250 -2.82 -17.49 9.29
C MET A 250 -3.12 -16.17 8.58
N ASN A 251 -4.09 -15.43 9.12
CA ASN A 251 -4.67 -14.21 8.53
C ASN A 251 -5.63 -14.52 7.36
N GLY A 252 -5.32 -14.10 6.13
CA GLY A 252 -6.17 -14.32 4.96
C GLY A 252 -7.24 -13.26 4.74
N ARG A 253 -7.20 -12.12 5.44
CA ARG A 253 -8.10 -10.98 5.23
C ARG A 253 -7.80 -10.23 3.93
N PHE A 254 -8.83 -9.57 3.39
CA PHE A 254 -8.69 -8.59 2.31
C PHE A 254 -8.22 -7.24 2.84
N TYR A 255 -7.30 -6.62 2.12
CA TYR A 255 -6.73 -5.31 2.40
C TYR A 255 -6.65 -4.49 1.12
N GLY A 256 -6.66 -3.16 1.21
CA GLY A 256 -6.31 -2.27 0.10
C GLY A 256 -7.31 -1.17 -0.12
N GLY A 257 -8.60 -1.52 -0.19
CA GLY A 257 -9.70 -0.57 -0.38
C GLY A 257 -9.62 0.62 0.56
N TRP A 258 -9.69 1.83 0.00
CA TRP A 258 -9.50 3.10 0.70
C TRP A 258 -10.48 3.28 1.85
N TRP A 259 -11.68 2.69 1.76
CA TRP A 259 -12.68 2.67 2.83
C TRP A 259 -12.19 2.02 4.12
N GLN A 260 -11.16 1.16 4.08
CA GLN A 260 -10.55 0.60 5.28
C GLN A 260 -9.72 1.62 6.08
N ARG A 261 -9.39 2.77 5.48
CA ARG A 261 -8.55 3.83 6.07
C ARG A 261 -9.35 5.01 6.61
N VAL A 262 -10.67 5.00 6.48
CA VAL A 262 -11.55 6.11 6.88
C VAL A 262 -12.51 5.67 7.97
N ASN A 263 -12.99 6.62 8.77
CA ASN A 263 -13.85 6.35 9.91
C ASN A 263 -15.30 6.01 9.48
N GLY A 264 -16.15 5.63 10.43
CA GLY A 264 -17.56 5.31 10.18
C GLY A 264 -18.34 6.45 9.54
N ASP A 265 -18.02 7.71 9.89
CA ASP A 265 -18.71 8.88 9.36
C ASP A 265 -18.42 9.12 7.89
N TRP A 266 -17.22 8.80 7.41
CA TRP A 266 -16.90 8.84 5.99
C TRP A 266 -17.48 7.63 5.26
N ARG A 267 -17.41 6.44 5.87
CA ARG A 267 -17.96 5.22 5.26
C ARG A 267 -19.47 5.29 5.06
N SER A 268 -20.21 5.96 5.93
CA SER A 268 -21.66 6.16 5.78
C SER A 268 -22.06 7.08 4.62
N LYS A 269 -21.09 7.77 4.00
CA LYS A 269 -21.31 8.66 2.85
C LYS A 269 -20.84 8.04 1.53
N ILE A 270 -20.49 6.74 1.52
CA ILE A 270 -20.04 6.05 0.31
C ILE A 270 -21.22 5.76 -0.60
N PHE A 271 -21.06 6.08 -1.87
CA PHE A 271 -21.96 5.71 -2.95
C PHE A 271 -21.29 4.67 -3.84
N ILE A 272 -22.12 3.82 -4.46
CA ILE A 272 -21.70 2.90 -5.53
C ILE A 272 -22.69 3.12 -6.67
N ASP A 273 -22.19 3.54 -7.83
CA ASP A 273 -22.99 3.83 -9.03
C ASP A 273 -24.17 4.78 -8.73
N ASP A 274 -23.87 5.90 -8.06
CA ASP A 274 -24.82 6.91 -7.59
C ASP A 274 -25.91 6.38 -6.63
N GLN A 275 -25.74 5.17 -6.09
CA GLN A 275 -26.65 4.61 -5.08
C GLN A 275 -26.03 4.70 -3.68
N PRO A 276 -26.81 5.15 -2.67
CA PRO A 276 -26.35 5.18 -1.30
C PRO A 276 -26.13 3.76 -0.77
N THR A 277 -25.12 3.60 0.09
CA THR A 277 -24.80 2.30 0.69
C THR A 277 -25.30 2.16 2.12
N ILE A 278 -25.45 0.91 2.57
CA ILE A 278 -25.64 0.56 3.97
C ILE A 278 -24.50 -0.36 4.42
N GLU A 279 -23.90 -0.06 5.58
CA GLU A 279 -22.89 -0.93 6.18
C GLU A 279 -23.56 -1.91 7.15
N VAL A 280 -23.46 -3.21 6.85
CA VAL A 280 -23.94 -4.28 7.73
C VAL A 280 -22.75 -4.91 8.44
N ASP A 281 -22.76 -4.92 9.77
CA ASP A 281 -21.68 -5.50 10.59
C ASP A 281 -22.19 -6.60 11.53
N PHE A 282 -21.32 -7.58 11.78
CA PHE A 282 -21.59 -8.69 12.68
C PHE A 282 -21.30 -8.32 14.13
N LYS A 283 -22.33 -8.33 14.97
CA LYS A 283 -22.18 -8.12 16.42
C LYS A 283 -21.33 -9.23 17.04
N GLY A 284 -20.16 -8.86 17.58
CA GLY A 284 -19.33 -9.78 18.37
C GLY A 284 -18.75 -10.97 17.59
N LEU A 285 -18.52 -10.83 16.28
CA LEU A 285 -18.14 -11.90 15.34
C LEU A 285 -17.12 -12.91 15.91
N HIS A 286 -16.01 -12.44 16.48
CA HIS A 286 -14.96 -13.32 17.01
C HIS A 286 -15.45 -14.22 18.16
N VAL A 287 -16.28 -13.69 19.06
CA VAL A 287 -16.83 -14.48 20.17
C VAL A 287 -17.91 -15.42 19.66
N ALA A 288 -18.77 -14.96 18.74
CA ALA A 288 -19.78 -15.80 18.10
C ALA A 288 -19.16 -17.03 17.40
N MET A 289 -18.06 -16.84 16.67
CA MET A 289 -17.31 -17.95 16.05
C MET A 289 -16.75 -18.93 17.08
N LEU A 290 -16.24 -18.45 18.23
CA LEU A 290 -15.74 -19.32 19.29
C LEU A 290 -16.86 -20.15 19.94
N TYR A 291 -18.02 -19.53 20.17
CA TYR A 291 -19.23 -20.23 20.65
C TYR A 291 -19.65 -21.31 19.65
N ALA A 292 -19.77 -20.96 18.36
CA ALA A 292 -20.12 -21.92 17.31
C ALA A 292 -19.11 -23.08 17.23
N LYS A 293 -17.80 -22.80 17.33
CA LYS A 293 -16.75 -23.83 17.37
C LYS A 293 -16.86 -24.75 18.59
N ALA A 294 -17.37 -24.25 19.71
CA ALA A 294 -17.66 -25.02 20.91
C ALA A 294 -19.03 -25.74 20.85
N GLY A 295 -19.79 -25.61 19.76
CA GLY A 295 -21.16 -26.14 19.65
C GLY A 295 -22.17 -25.41 20.53
N MET A 296 -21.87 -24.18 20.94
CA MET A 296 -22.69 -23.36 21.84
C MET A 296 -23.37 -22.23 21.08
N GLU A 297 -24.56 -21.83 21.54
CA GLU A 297 -25.26 -20.66 21.07
C GLU A 297 -24.82 -19.42 21.87
N LEU A 298 -24.43 -18.35 21.19
CA LEU A 298 -24.18 -17.06 21.83
C LEU A 298 -25.50 -16.34 22.09
N LYS A 299 -25.81 -16.06 23.36
CA LYS A 299 -27.01 -15.31 23.77
C LYS A 299 -26.64 -13.92 24.26
N GLY A 300 -27.35 -12.92 23.76
CA GLY A 300 -27.15 -11.52 24.16
C GLY A 300 -25.83 -10.93 23.68
N ASP A 301 -25.34 -9.92 24.39
CA ASP A 301 -24.08 -9.25 24.08
C ASP A 301 -22.89 -10.00 24.71
N PRO A 302 -21.92 -10.50 23.92
CA PRO A 302 -20.78 -11.25 24.44
C PRO A 302 -19.85 -10.45 25.37
N TYR A 303 -19.98 -9.14 25.42
CA TYR A 303 -19.15 -8.25 26.23
C TYR A 303 -19.89 -7.69 27.45
N ASP A 304 -21.18 -8.01 27.59
CA ASP A 304 -21.97 -7.64 28.76
C ASP A 304 -21.76 -8.69 29.85
N VAL A 305 -21.01 -8.30 30.89
CA VAL A 305 -20.64 -9.16 32.02
C VAL A 305 -21.23 -8.60 33.31
N PRO A 306 -21.56 -9.45 34.30
CA PRO A 306 -22.11 -8.98 35.57
C PRO A 306 -21.25 -7.89 36.24
N LEU A 307 -21.86 -6.72 36.49
CA LEU A 307 -21.20 -5.57 37.12
C LEU A 307 -20.83 -5.80 38.59
N THR A 308 -21.28 -6.91 39.18
CA THR A 308 -20.91 -7.31 40.54
C THR A 308 -19.39 -7.42 40.72
N LEU A 309 -18.66 -7.70 39.64
CA LEU A 309 -17.19 -7.75 39.61
C LEU A 309 -16.52 -6.38 39.33
N PHE A 310 -17.28 -5.37 38.90
CA PHE A 310 -16.77 -4.09 38.38
C PHE A 310 -17.56 -2.88 38.91
N GLN A 311 -18.03 -2.94 40.17
CA GLN A 311 -18.93 -1.92 40.75
C GLN A 311 -18.35 -0.49 40.72
N ALA A 312 -17.03 -0.34 40.62
CA ALA A 312 -16.33 0.94 40.54
C ALA A 312 -16.41 1.64 39.16
N TYR A 313 -17.00 0.99 38.14
CA TYR A 313 -16.98 1.46 36.76
C TYR A 313 -18.38 1.56 36.14
N PRO A 314 -18.65 2.61 35.35
CA PRO A 314 -19.89 2.71 34.57
C PRO A 314 -20.06 1.51 33.61
N PRO A 315 -21.29 1.03 33.36
CA PRO A 315 -21.54 -0.14 32.51
C PRO A 315 -20.91 -0.04 31.11
N GLU A 316 -21.01 1.13 30.47
CA GLU A 316 -20.46 1.36 29.13
C GLU A 316 -18.93 1.24 29.09
N LEU A 317 -18.26 1.78 30.12
CA LEU A 317 -16.81 1.69 30.24
C LEU A 317 -16.39 0.24 30.49
N THR A 318 -17.07 -0.47 31.39
CA THR A 318 -16.85 -1.89 31.67
C THR A 318 -16.96 -2.72 30.39
N ARG A 319 -18.05 -2.56 29.64
CA ARG A 319 -18.26 -3.27 28.36
C ARG A 319 -17.14 -2.97 27.35
N LYS A 320 -16.69 -1.72 27.24
CA LYS A 320 -15.58 -1.32 26.35
C LYS A 320 -14.27 -2.00 26.74
N LEU A 321 -13.93 -2.01 28.04
CA LEU A 321 -12.73 -2.66 28.57
C LEU A 321 -12.78 -4.17 28.35
N VAL A 322 -13.91 -4.82 28.65
CA VAL A 322 -14.12 -6.26 28.44
C VAL A 322 -13.98 -6.61 26.95
N LYS A 323 -14.62 -5.86 26.06
CA LYS A 323 -14.48 -6.06 24.61
C LYS A 323 -13.02 -6.02 24.17
N GLN A 324 -12.29 -4.99 24.61
CA GLN A 324 -10.89 -4.82 24.25
C GLN A 324 -9.99 -5.93 24.81
N LEU A 325 -10.23 -6.35 26.05
CA LEU A 325 -9.50 -7.45 26.68
C LEU A 325 -9.76 -8.78 25.97
N VAL A 326 -11.03 -9.12 25.70
CA VAL A 326 -11.41 -10.36 25.01
C VAL A 326 -10.79 -10.42 23.62
N LEU A 327 -10.90 -9.36 22.81
CA LEU A 327 -10.31 -9.32 21.48
C LEU A 327 -8.77 -9.37 21.52
N THR A 328 -8.15 -8.79 22.54
CA THR A 328 -6.69 -8.90 22.76
C THR A 328 -6.30 -10.32 23.12
N ALA A 329 -7.04 -10.97 24.02
CA ALA A 329 -6.77 -12.33 24.47
C ALA A 329 -6.87 -13.36 23.34
N ILE A 330 -7.84 -13.21 22.42
CA ILE A 330 -7.98 -14.08 21.24
C ILE A 330 -6.73 -14.08 20.36
N ASN A 331 -5.99 -12.96 20.31
CA ASN A 331 -4.80 -12.80 19.49
C ASN A 331 -3.48 -13.06 20.24
N ALA A 332 -3.54 -13.22 21.55
CA ALA A 332 -2.38 -13.37 22.41
C ALA A 332 -1.88 -14.82 22.44
N LYS A 333 -0.56 -15.00 22.57
CA LYS A 333 0.03 -16.36 22.71
C LYS A 333 -0.24 -16.95 24.10
N GLU A 334 -0.28 -16.09 25.11
CA GLU A 334 -0.40 -16.45 26.52
C GLU A 334 -1.07 -15.32 27.33
N LYS A 335 -1.59 -15.64 28.52
CA LYS A 335 -2.34 -14.70 29.37
C LYS A 335 -1.52 -13.44 29.74
N SER A 336 -0.26 -13.61 30.12
CA SER A 336 0.68 -12.52 30.43
C SER A 336 0.81 -11.55 29.25
N SER A 337 0.93 -12.08 28.02
CA SER A 337 1.02 -11.26 26.81
C SER A 337 -0.28 -10.52 26.50
N ALA A 338 -1.44 -11.12 26.79
CA ALA A 338 -2.74 -10.48 26.64
C ALA A 338 -2.88 -9.29 27.59
N TYR A 339 -2.56 -9.46 28.87
CA TYR A 339 -2.67 -8.40 29.88
C TYR A 339 -1.69 -7.26 29.63
N ARG A 340 -0.46 -7.58 29.18
CA ARG A 340 0.51 -6.55 28.78
C ARG A 340 -0.02 -5.73 27.59
N ALA A 341 -0.42 -6.40 26.51
CA ALA A 341 -0.93 -5.72 25.31
C ALA A 341 -2.19 -4.89 25.60
N PHE A 342 -3.09 -5.39 26.45
CA PHE A 342 -4.26 -4.65 26.90
C PHE A 342 -3.87 -3.35 27.62
N ARG A 343 -2.97 -3.40 28.60
CA ARG A 343 -2.54 -2.19 29.33
C ARG A 343 -1.76 -1.21 28.44
N GLU A 344 -0.95 -1.71 27.52
CA GLU A 344 -0.18 -0.88 26.56
C GLU A 344 -1.08 -0.14 25.56
N SER A 345 -2.30 -0.63 25.33
CA SER A 345 -3.26 0.00 24.41
C SER A 345 -3.95 1.26 24.99
N PHE A 346 -3.62 1.66 26.22
CA PHE A 346 -4.17 2.83 26.88
C PHE A 346 -3.09 3.88 27.22
N PRO A 347 -3.42 5.19 27.17
CA PRO A 347 -2.54 6.26 27.68
C PRO A 347 -2.19 6.09 29.16
N SER A 348 -1.07 6.67 29.61
CA SER A 348 -0.56 6.46 30.98
C SER A 348 -1.50 6.84 32.12
N ALA A 349 -2.44 7.76 31.91
CA ALA A 349 -3.41 8.18 32.92
C ALA A 349 -4.79 7.50 32.79
N HIS A 350 -4.95 6.54 31.86
CA HIS A 350 -6.24 5.91 31.62
C HIS A 350 -6.42 4.69 32.54
N ARG A 351 -7.61 4.52 33.12
CA ARG A 351 -7.91 3.47 34.12
C ARG A 351 -7.70 2.04 33.63
N GLY A 352 -7.67 1.82 32.32
CA GLY A 352 -7.29 0.53 31.71
C GLY A 352 -5.81 0.13 31.87
N LYS A 353 -4.97 0.99 32.46
CA LYS A 353 -3.57 0.66 32.83
C LYS A 353 -3.42 0.02 34.21
N GLU A 354 -4.36 0.26 35.11
CA GLU A 354 -4.45 -0.39 36.43
C GLU A 354 -4.87 -1.85 36.25
#